data_AF-A0AAV9JAQ5-F1
#
_entry.id   AF-A0AAV9JAQ5-F1
#
_cell.length_a   1.000
_cell.length_b   1.000
_cell.length_c   1.000
_cell.angle_alpha   90.00
_cell.angle_beta   90.00
_cell.angle_gamma   90.00
#
_symmetry.space_group_name_H-M   'P 1'
#
loop_
_entity.id
_entity.type
_entity.pdbx_description
1 polymer ?
#
loop_
_entity_poly.entity_id
_entity_poly.type
_entity_poly.pdbx_seq_one_letter_code
_entity_poly.pdbx_strand_id
1 'polypeptide(L)'
;MASKRAATEDVQGSNNKRRKAGIEEEGIVKASTTSYTALTYVRNLFIKRTSQADRDSGASQTRVTGWLSVARTWWSGAVPGAPPPRVQNSPLLQLPAEIRNRIYDLVLRVPEPDDEVDAEGTVDVTADLQQPGLLRTCYQVREEALGMWYLTNCFFVCVVDCDATLAVKFEKHLELVGFPEAALSTITIGKDWDSLMLWSEAVWKEECRAMLEEEWSPLDGEQAVIVAAHDVALQYVDRTWEDCESALNNLKLVVVTLDKEWVKGEEEGENSNG
;
A
#
# COMPACT_ATOMS: atom_id res chain seq x y z
N MET A 1 45.38 -40.02 -35.62
CA MET A 1 44.66 -38.82 -36.10
C MET A 1 43.20 -38.89 -35.66
N ALA A 2 42.95 -38.62 -34.39
CA ALA A 2 41.61 -38.47 -33.84
C ALA A 2 41.75 -37.60 -32.59
N SER A 3 41.00 -36.50 -32.53
CA SER A 3 40.67 -35.67 -31.35
C SER A 3 40.71 -34.19 -31.75
N LYS A 4 39.52 -33.59 -31.85
CA LYS A 4 39.20 -32.16 -31.63
C LYS A 4 37.86 -31.82 -32.30
N ARG A 5 36.73 -32.15 -31.65
CA ARG A 5 35.42 -31.47 -31.82
C ARG A 5 34.56 -31.75 -30.58
N ALA A 6 34.59 -30.85 -29.61
CA ALA A 6 33.57 -30.69 -28.55
C ALA A 6 33.98 -29.50 -27.64
N ALA A 7 33.59 -28.27 -27.98
CA ALA A 7 33.75 -27.10 -27.09
C ALA A 7 32.98 -25.85 -27.58
N THR A 8 31.75 -25.97 -28.09
CA THR A 8 31.01 -24.79 -28.63
C THR A 8 29.55 -24.66 -28.20
N GLU A 9 29.03 -25.50 -27.29
CA GLU A 9 27.59 -25.45 -26.93
C GLU A 9 27.26 -24.78 -25.59
N ASP A 10 28.23 -24.48 -24.72
CA ASP A 10 27.94 -23.95 -23.36
C ASP A 10 27.80 -22.42 -23.25
N VAL A 11 28.07 -21.64 -24.29
CA VAL A 11 28.07 -20.16 -24.19
C VAL A 11 26.69 -19.54 -24.47
N GLN A 12 25.78 -20.27 -25.14
CA GLN A 12 24.49 -19.72 -25.56
C GLN A 12 23.43 -19.70 -24.45
N GLY A 13 23.56 -20.56 -23.43
CA GLY A 13 22.63 -20.61 -22.28
C GLY A 13 22.73 -19.43 -21.32
N SER A 14 23.92 -18.86 -21.10
CA SER A 14 24.12 -17.75 -20.16
C SER A 14 23.60 -16.40 -20.65
N ASN A 15 23.54 -16.18 -21.97
CA ASN A 15 23.07 -14.89 -22.53
C ASN A 15 21.55 -14.72 -22.46
N ASN A 16 20.76 -15.80 -22.53
CA ASN A 16 19.31 -15.70 -22.38
C ASN A 16 18.88 -15.40 -20.93
N LYS A 17 19.65 -15.87 -19.94
CA LYS A 17 19.32 -15.64 -18.53
C LYS A 17 19.51 -14.18 -18.10
N ARG A 18 20.50 -13.48 -18.66
CA ARG A 18 20.72 -12.03 -18.43
C ARG A 18 19.69 -11.14 -19.11
N ARG A 19 19.15 -11.56 -20.27
CA ARG A 19 18.11 -10.79 -20.98
C ARG A 19 16.76 -10.81 -20.26
N LYS A 20 16.42 -11.90 -19.57
CA LYS A 20 15.15 -12.00 -18.84
C LYS A 20 15.12 -11.09 -17.59
N ALA A 21 16.22 -11.00 -16.84
CA ALA A 21 16.33 -10.13 -15.67
C ALA A 21 16.28 -8.62 -16.02
N GLY A 22 16.82 -8.21 -17.17
CA GLY A 22 16.77 -6.81 -17.59
C GLY A 22 15.40 -6.31 -18.07
N ILE A 23 14.52 -7.22 -18.52
CA ILE A 23 13.16 -6.86 -18.95
C ILE A 23 12.23 -6.64 -17.74
N GLU A 24 12.44 -7.37 -16.64
CA GLU A 24 11.71 -7.16 -15.38
C GLU A 24 12.07 -5.81 -14.72
N GLU A 25 13.36 -5.44 -14.69
CA GLU A 25 13.79 -4.13 -14.14
C GLU A 25 13.29 -2.94 -15.00
N GLU A 26 13.34 -3.02 -16.33
CA GLU A 26 12.83 -1.93 -17.20
C GLU A 26 11.30 -1.78 -17.16
N GLY A 27 10.57 -2.87 -16.92
CA GLY A 27 9.11 -2.85 -16.73
C GLY A 27 8.72 -2.14 -15.43
N ILE A 28 9.43 -2.44 -14.33
CA ILE A 28 9.23 -1.81 -13.02
C ILE A 28 9.51 -0.30 -13.09
N VAL A 29 10.58 0.12 -13.77
CA VAL A 29 10.96 1.53 -13.90
C VAL A 29 9.94 2.33 -14.73
N LYS A 30 9.35 1.75 -15.79
CA LYS A 30 8.35 2.45 -16.63
C LYS A 30 6.95 2.50 -16.00
N ALA A 31 6.53 1.45 -15.29
CA ALA A 31 5.28 1.46 -14.52
C ALA A 31 5.34 2.50 -13.39
N SER A 32 6.51 2.70 -12.78
CA SER A 32 6.78 3.74 -11.78
C SER A 32 6.49 5.15 -12.32
N THR A 33 6.96 5.53 -13.51
CA THR A 33 6.87 6.94 -13.96
C THR A 33 5.44 7.40 -14.29
N THR A 34 4.57 6.51 -14.77
CA THR A 34 3.18 6.86 -15.13
C THR A 34 2.23 6.81 -13.93
N SER A 35 2.52 5.97 -12.93
CA SER A 35 1.81 5.92 -11.66
C SER A 35 2.05 7.16 -10.77
N TYR A 36 3.11 7.93 -11.04
CA TYR A 36 3.62 8.96 -10.12
C TYR A 36 2.91 10.33 -10.23
N THR A 37 2.48 10.75 -11.43
CA THR A 37 1.74 12.01 -11.59
C THR A 37 0.32 11.96 -11.00
N ALA A 38 -0.26 10.76 -10.91
CA ALA A 38 -1.55 10.52 -10.28
C ALA A 38 -1.47 10.69 -8.74
N LEU A 39 -0.42 10.16 -8.12
CA LEU A 39 -0.17 10.22 -6.66
C LEU A 39 -0.09 11.65 -6.10
N THR A 40 0.68 12.51 -6.76
CA THR A 40 0.88 13.93 -6.38
C THR A 40 -0.43 14.73 -6.46
N TYR A 41 -1.34 14.33 -7.34
CA TYR A 41 -2.65 14.97 -7.47
C TYR A 41 -3.65 14.46 -6.42
N VAL A 42 -3.62 13.17 -6.08
CA VAL A 42 -4.47 12.54 -5.04
C VAL A 42 -4.20 13.14 -3.68
N ARG A 43 -2.93 13.39 -3.31
CA ARG A 43 -2.61 14.12 -2.08
C ARG A 43 -3.16 15.55 -2.10
N ASN A 44 -3.02 16.27 -3.22
CA ASN A 44 -3.58 17.63 -3.34
C ASN A 44 -5.12 17.65 -3.27
N LEU A 45 -5.79 16.61 -3.77
CA LEU A 45 -7.23 16.43 -3.62
C LEU A 45 -7.63 15.99 -2.22
N PHE A 46 -6.88 15.09 -1.57
CA PHE A 46 -7.12 14.68 -0.19
C PHE A 46 -6.94 15.86 0.77
N ILE A 47 -5.89 16.67 0.59
CA ILE A 47 -5.69 17.93 1.33
C ILE A 47 -6.83 18.93 1.05
N LYS A 48 -7.30 19.06 -0.20
CA LYS A 48 -8.45 19.93 -0.52
C LYS A 48 -9.77 19.40 0.04
N ARG A 49 -10.00 18.09 0.05
CA ARG A 49 -11.25 17.44 0.46
C ARG A 49 -11.37 17.36 1.97
N THR A 50 -10.27 17.11 2.70
CA THR A 50 -10.21 17.28 4.16
C THR A 50 -10.41 18.74 4.55
N SER A 51 -9.76 19.68 3.84
CA SER A 51 -9.99 21.13 4.06
C SER A 51 -11.41 21.60 3.73
N GLN A 52 -12.14 20.93 2.84
CA GLN A 52 -13.51 21.27 2.45
C GLN A 52 -14.53 20.56 3.36
N ALA A 53 -14.28 19.31 3.75
CA ALA A 53 -15.07 18.58 4.74
C ALA A 53 -15.01 19.25 6.13
N ASP A 54 -13.87 19.82 6.51
CA ASP A 54 -13.73 20.63 7.73
C ASP A 54 -14.49 21.98 7.67
N ARG A 55 -14.82 22.47 6.46
CA ARG A 55 -15.64 23.68 6.26
C ARG A 55 -17.15 23.38 6.25
N ASP A 56 -17.53 22.23 5.71
CA ASP A 56 -18.95 21.88 5.48
C ASP A 56 -19.54 21.01 6.60
N SER A 57 -18.70 20.29 7.36
CA SER A 57 -19.11 19.53 8.52
C SER A 57 -18.60 20.20 9.81
N GLY A 58 -19.46 20.93 10.51
CA GLY A 58 -19.21 21.32 11.90
C GLY A 58 -19.14 20.13 12.88
N ALA A 59 -18.73 18.94 12.42
CA ALA A 59 -18.88 17.65 13.07
C ALA A 59 -17.57 16.85 13.25
N SER A 60 -16.42 17.31 12.75
CA SER A 60 -15.16 16.54 12.85
C SER A 60 -14.35 16.77 14.14
N GLN A 61 -14.70 17.76 14.96
CA GLN A 61 -13.97 18.00 16.22
C GLN A 61 -14.25 16.96 17.33
N THR A 62 -15.27 16.12 17.18
CA THR A 62 -15.69 15.15 18.20
C THR A 62 -15.09 13.75 18.04
N ARG A 63 -14.49 13.38 16.89
CA ARG A 63 -13.86 12.05 16.72
C ARG A 63 -12.38 12.01 17.06
N VAL A 64 -11.60 13.03 16.69
CA VAL A 64 -10.16 13.11 17.04
C VAL A 64 -9.96 13.29 18.55
N THR A 65 -10.91 13.94 19.24
CA THR A 65 -10.89 14.09 20.71
C THR A 65 -11.29 12.81 21.45
N GLY A 66 -12.03 11.90 20.81
CA GLY A 66 -12.46 10.62 21.41
C GLY A 66 -11.29 9.69 21.71
N TRP A 67 -10.35 9.55 20.77
CA TRP A 67 -9.21 8.62 20.94
C TRP A 67 -8.18 9.11 21.96
N LEU A 68 -7.88 10.42 21.97
CA LEU A 68 -7.09 11.05 23.03
C LEU A 68 -7.78 10.95 24.41
N SER A 69 -9.10 10.81 24.46
CA SER A 69 -9.86 10.63 25.71
C SER A 69 -9.89 9.17 26.18
N VAL A 70 -9.97 8.19 25.27
CA VAL A 70 -9.92 6.75 25.59
C VAL A 70 -8.51 6.33 26.06
N ALA A 71 -7.45 6.77 25.38
CA ALA A 71 -6.08 6.51 25.82
C ALA A 71 -5.77 7.16 27.19
N ARG A 72 -6.34 8.36 27.44
CA ARG A 72 -6.15 9.09 28.71
C ARG A 72 -6.97 8.51 29.87
N THR A 73 -8.13 7.92 29.60
CA THR A 73 -8.98 7.27 30.62
C THR A 73 -8.51 5.86 30.98
N TRP A 74 -7.92 5.10 30.05
CA TRP A 74 -7.28 3.81 30.36
C TRP A 74 -6.03 3.95 31.25
N TRP A 75 -5.38 5.11 31.27
CA TRP A 75 -4.10 5.30 31.99
C TRP A 75 -4.20 6.11 33.29
N SER A 76 -5.31 6.82 33.53
CA SER A 76 -5.50 7.54 34.80
C SER A 76 -5.79 6.61 36.00
N GLY A 77 -5.95 5.31 35.75
CA GLY A 77 -5.93 4.29 36.78
C GLY A 77 -4.50 4.13 37.32
N ALA A 78 -4.10 5.01 38.24
CA ALA A 78 -2.85 4.86 38.98
C ALA A 78 -2.82 3.48 39.62
N VAL A 79 -2.06 2.56 39.04
CA VAL A 79 -1.85 1.23 39.61
C VAL A 79 -1.18 1.43 40.97
N PRO A 80 -1.84 1.06 42.10
CA PRO A 80 -1.27 1.26 43.42
C PRO A 80 0.06 0.49 43.52
N GLY A 81 1.17 1.22 43.70
CA GLY A 81 2.52 0.64 43.78
C GLY A 81 3.37 0.76 42.52
N ALA A 82 2.91 1.46 41.47
CA ALA A 82 3.79 1.80 40.35
C ALA A 82 4.97 2.67 40.85
N PRO A 83 6.22 2.34 40.47
CA PRO A 83 7.38 3.16 40.83
C PRO A 83 7.19 4.59 40.29
N PRO A 84 7.75 5.61 40.96
CA PRO A 84 7.62 6.99 40.52
C PRO A 84 8.12 7.13 39.08
N PRO A 85 7.45 7.95 38.24
CA PRO A 85 7.86 8.15 36.86
C PRO A 85 9.32 8.59 36.82
N ARG A 86 10.15 7.83 36.08
CA ARG A 86 11.57 8.18 35.93
C ARG A 86 11.65 9.51 35.20
N VAL A 87 12.37 10.46 35.79
CA VAL A 87 12.63 11.76 35.14
C VAL A 87 13.39 11.48 33.84
N GLN A 88 12.77 11.76 32.70
CA GLN A 88 13.43 11.65 31.40
C GLN A 88 14.36 12.85 31.20
N ASN A 89 15.68 12.61 31.32
CA ASN A 89 16.72 13.61 31.09
C ASN A 89 17.13 13.71 29.60
N SER A 90 16.18 13.53 28.68
CA SER A 90 16.46 13.65 27.25
C SER A 90 16.57 15.13 26.86
N PRO A 91 17.68 15.59 26.26
CA PRO A 91 17.80 16.97 25.77
C PRO A 91 16.68 17.35 24.79
N LEU A 92 16.22 16.39 23.97
CA LEU A 92 15.13 16.59 23.02
C LEU A 92 13.81 16.93 23.73
N LEU A 93 13.52 16.27 24.86
CA LEU A 93 12.27 16.47 25.62
C LEU A 93 12.28 17.73 26.49
N GLN A 94 13.44 18.36 26.67
CA GLN A 94 13.58 19.66 27.33
C GLN A 94 13.30 20.84 26.39
N LEU A 95 13.26 20.61 25.07
CA LEU A 95 12.92 21.64 24.09
C LEU A 95 11.43 21.99 24.15
N PRO A 96 11.01 23.21 23.79
CA PRO A 96 9.61 23.55 23.58
C PRO A 96 8.95 22.65 22.52
N ALA A 97 7.64 22.40 22.66
CA ALA A 97 6.92 21.48 21.80
C ALA A 97 6.97 21.89 20.31
N GLU A 98 6.99 23.19 20.03
CA GLU A 98 7.09 23.73 18.67
C GLU A 98 8.42 23.33 18.00
N ILE A 99 9.51 23.35 18.77
CA ILE A 99 10.83 22.95 18.27
C ILE A 99 10.88 21.43 18.08
N ARG A 100 10.31 20.66 19.01
CA ARG A 100 10.21 19.19 18.86
C ARG A 100 9.42 18.80 17.62
N ASN A 101 8.26 19.40 17.40
CA ASN A 101 7.42 19.14 16.22
C ASN A 101 8.15 19.45 14.91
N ARG A 102 8.93 20.54 14.84
CA ARG A 102 9.77 20.83 13.67
C ARG A 102 10.86 19.78 13.46
N ILE A 103 11.48 19.30 14.53
CA ILE A 103 12.47 18.21 14.44
C ILE A 103 11.78 16.92 13.95
N TYR A 104 10.61 16.59 14.49
CA TYR A 104 9.83 15.42 14.08
C TYR A 104 9.45 15.49 12.60
N ASP A 105 8.91 16.62 12.13
CA ASP A 105 8.54 16.83 10.73
C ASP A 105 9.75 16.65 9.80
N LEU A 106 10.91 17.24 10.14
CA LEU A 106 12.14 17.09 9.36
C LEU A 106 12.67 15.65 9.30
N VAL A 107 12.47 14.86 10.36
CA VAL A 107 13.01 13.50 10.47
C VAL A 107 12.05 12.44 9.95
N LEU A 108 10.74 12.66 10.10
CA LEU A 108 9.69 11.71 9.76
C LEU A 108 9.10 11.96 8.38
N ARG A 109 9.30 13.12 7.76
CA ARG A 109 8.86 13.32 6.38
C ARG A 109 9.88 12.68 5.44
N VAL A 110 9.43 11.80 4.55
CA VAL A 110 10.27 11.35 3.44
C VAL A 110 10.54 12.55 2.52
N PRO A 111 11.80 12.89 2.25
CA PRO A 111 12.11 14.02 1.39
C PRO A 111 11.56 13.78 -0.02
N GLU A 112 11.01 14.84 -0.60
CA GLU A 112 10.66 14.87 -2.02
C GLU A 112 12.00 14.94 -2.80
N PRO A 113 12.31 14.00 -3.72
CA PRO A 113 13.51 14.05 -4.56
C PRO A 113 13.68 15.40 -5.25
N ASP A 114 14.84 16.05 -5.03
CA ASP A 114 15.13 17.42 -5.48
C ASP A 114 15.14 17.59 -7.03
N ASP A 115 15.23 16.50 -7.79
CA ASP A 115 15.47 16.52 -9.24
C ASP A 115 14.31 15.97 -10.10
N GLU A 116 13.26 15.42 -9.50
CA GLU A 116 12.07 14.95 -10.22
C GLU A 116 10.85 15.71 -9.75
N VAL A 117 10.40 16.66 -10.59
CA VAL A 117 9.30 17.63 -10.35
C VAL A 117 8.00 16.98 -9.86
N ASP A 118 7.85 15.65 -9.98
CA ASP A 118 6.62 14.94 -9.67
C ASP A 118 6.81 13.71 -8.77
N ALA A 119 8.03 13.40 -8.31
CA ALA A 119 8.23 12.28 -7.41
C ALA A 119 8.03 12.72 -5.95
N GLU A 120 6.82 12.51 -5.41
CA GLU A 120 6.62 12.65 -3.95
C GLU A 120 7.44 11.62 -3.17
N GLY A 121 7.88 12.02 -1.97
CA GLY A 121 8.48 11.11 -1.00
C GLY A 121 7.46 10.08 -0.54
N THR A 122 7.42 8.93 -1.21
CA THR A 122 6.60 7.78 -0.85
C THR A 122 7.36 6.86 0.09
N VAL A 123 6.62 6.19 0.97
CA VAL A 123 7.13 5.11 1.80
C VAL A 123 6.70 3.80 1.18
N ASP A 124 7.65 3.06 0.61
CA ASP A 124 7.39 1.71 0.14
C ASP A 124 7.01 0.80 1.31
N VAL A 125 5.82 0.22 1.21
CA VAL A 125 5.33 -0.76 2.16
C VAL A 125 5.82 -2.11 1.71
N THR A 126 6.82 -2.60 2.45
CA THR A 126 7.39 -3.94 2.31
C THR A 126 7.04 -4.78 3.53
N ALA A 127 7.22 -6.10 3.44
CA ALA A 127 6.98 -7.00 4.57
C ALA A 127 7.89 -6.72 5.79
N ASP A 128 9.04 -6.09 5.55
CA ASP A 128 10.01 -5.69 6.56
C ASP A 128 9.89 -4.23 6.99
N LEU A 129 8.92 -3.46 6.45
CA LEU A 129 8.71 -2.05 6.80
C LEU A 129 8.63 -1.88 8.32
N GLN A 130 9.63 -1.21 8.87
CA GLN A 130 9.66 -0.85 10.29
C GLN A 130 9.30 0.62 10.46
N GLN A 131 8.62 0.94 11.56
CA GLN A 131 8.48 2.34 11.97
C GLN A 131 9.86 2.99 12.16
N PRO A 132 9.99 4.29 11.81
CA PRO A 132 11.23 5.04 12.02
C PRO A 132 11.75 4.89 13.45
N GLY A 133 13.08 4.76 13.60
CA GLY A 133 13.72 4.54 14.90
C GLY A 133 13.30 5.57 15.95
N LEU A 134 13.06 6.82 15.55
CA LEU A 134 12.55 7.90 16.40
C LEU A 134 11.26 7.51 17.15
N LEU A 135 10.29 6.91 16.46
CA LEU A 135 9.00 6.46 17.02
C LEU A 135 9.12 5.25 17.95
N ARG A 136 10.31 4.65 18.02
CA ARG A 136 10.64 3.48 18.84
C ARG A 136 11.50 3.84 20.06
N THR A 137 11.88 5.10 20.24
CA THR A 137 12.78 5.53 21.31
C THR A 137 12.10 5.58 22.69
N CYS A 138 11.01 6.34 22.83
CA CYS A 138 10.25 6.43 24.08
C CYS A 138 8.77 6.75 23.82
N TYR A 139 7.93 6.49 24.83
CA TYR A 139 6.48 6.67 24.74
C TYR A 139 6.08 8.11 24.40
N GLN A 140 6.71 9.11 25.01
CA GLN A 140 6.38 10.51 24.76
C GLN A 140 6.63 10.93 23.31
N VAL A 141 7.80 10.60 22.74
CA VAL A 141 8.11 10.90 21.33
C VAL A 141 7.13 10.18 20.40
N ARG A 142 6.81 8.92 20.70
CA ARG A 142 5.82 8.16 19.93
C ARG A 142 4.47 8.84 19.93
N GLU A 143 3.92 9.22 21.09
CA GLU A 143 2.61 9.90 21.17
C GLU A 143 2.59 11.23 20.41
N GLU A 144 3.66 12.03 20.51
CA GLU A 144 3.71 13.34 19.86
C GLU A 144 3.86 13.24 18.33
N ALA A 145 4.56 12.22 17.83
CA ALA A 145 5.04 12.20 16.45
C ALA A 145 4.45 11.07 15.57
N LEU A 146 3.77 10.08 16.14
CA LEU A 146 3.21 8.95 15.37
C LEU A 146 2.23 9.41 14.29
N GLY A 147 1.36 10.37 14.62
CA GLY A 147 0.42 10.94 13.66
C GLY A 147 1.13 11.69 12.52
N MET A 148 2.25 12.36 12.80
CA MET A 148 3.02 13.05 11.75
C MET A 148 3.54 12.04 10.72
N TRP A 149 4.02 10.87 11.16
CA TRP A 149 4.49 9.83 10.26
C TRP A 149 3.39 9.31 9.34
N TYR A 150 2.22 8.95 9.88
CA TYR A 150 1.15 8.35 9.06
C TYR A 150 0.33 9.34 8.25
N LEU A 151 0.18 10.58 8.72
CA LEU A 151 -0.69 11.58 8.07
C LEU A 151 0.06 12.47 7.08
N THR A 152 1.40 12.57 7.19
CA THR A 152 2.20 13.44 6.31
C THR A 152 2.79 12.69 5.14
N ASN A 153 3.04 11.38 5.29
CA ASN A 153 3.64 10.56 4.24
C ASN A 153 2.55 9.84 3.43
N CYS A 154 2.88 9.55 2.16
CA CYS A 154 2.11 8.66 1.31
C CYS A 154 2.75 7.26 1.36
N PHE A 155 1.96 6.23 1.63
CA PHE A 155 2.43 4.85 1.65
C PHE A 155 2.09 4.18 0.33
N PHE A 156 3.03 3.42 -0.21
CA PHE A 156 2.90 2.77 -1.51
C PHE A 156 3.05 1.26 -1.36
N VAL A 157 2.05 0.50 -1.81
CA VAL A 157 2.09 -0.97 -1.81
C VAL A 157 2.11 -1.46 -3.26
N CYS A 158 3.13 -2.24 -3.61
CA CYS A 158 3.14 -2.99 -4.86
C CYS A 158 2.39 -4.32 -4.67
N VAL A 159 1.27 -4.47 -5.36
CA VAL A 159 0.45 -5.68 -5.41
C VAL A 159 0.88 -6.50 -6.62
N VAL A 160 1.61 -7.58 -6.39
CA VAL A 160 2.09 -8.46 -7.46
C VAL A 160 1.10 -9.60 -7.67
N ASP A 161 0.76 -9.88 -8.94
CA ASP A 161 -0.20 -10.91 -9.33
C ASP A 161 -1.52 -10.79 -8.53
N CYS A 162 -2.03 -9.57 -8.34
CA CYS A 162 -3.24 -9.30 -7.56
C CYS A 162 -3.21 -9.81 -6.09
N ASP A 163 -2.06 -10.21 -5.53
CA ASP A 163 -1.94 -10.61 -4.12
C ASP A 163 -1.93 -9.38 -3.20
N ALA A 164 -3.11 -9.02 -2.71
CA ALA A 164 -3.30 -7.89 -1.82
C ALA A 164 -2.98 -8.18 -0.34
N THR A 165 -2.39 -9.33 0.00
CA THR A 165 -2.12 -9.72 1.39
C THR A 165 -1.36 -8.64 2.16
N LEU A 166 -0.38 -7.98 1.52
CA LEU A 166 0.40 -6.92 2.16
C LEU A 166 -0.42 -5.64 2.36
N ALA A 167 -1.22 -5.25 1.38
CA ALA A 167 -2.12 -4.10 1.47
C ALA A 167 -3.12 -4.28 2.62
N VAL A 168 -3.81 -5.43 2.67
CA VAL A 168 -4.77 -5.78 3.74
C VAL A 168 -4.11 -5.72 5.11
N LYS A 169 -2.91 -6.31 5.26
CA LYS A 169 -2.17 -6.28 6.54
C LYS A 169 -1.83 -4.86 6.96
N PHE A 170 -1.41 -4.02 6.01
CA PHE A 170 -1.04 -2.64 6.29
C PHE A 170 -2.25 -1.79 6.67
N GLU A 171 -3.40 -1.96 6.00
CA GLU A 171 -4.63 -1.26 6.36
C GLU A 171 -5.14 -1.64 7.75
N LYS A 172 -5.19 -2.93 8.08
CA LYS A 172 -5.53 -3.39 9.44
C LYS A 172 -4.59 -2.81 10.49
N HIS A 173 -3.31 -2.64 10.14
CA HIS A 173 -2.35 -1.97 11.01
C HIS A 173 -2.67 -0.47 11.16
N LEU A 174 -3.02 0.23 10.09
CA LEU A 174 -3.47 1.63 10.12
C LEU A 174 -4.71 1.83 11.01
N GLU A 175 -5.68 0.93 10.93
CA GLU A 175 -6.84 0.92 11.84
C GLU A 175 -6.41 0.74 13.29
N LEU A 176 -5.55 -0.24 13.57
CA LEU A 176 -5.07 -0.53 14.91
C LEU A 176 -4.31 0.64 15.54
N VAL A 177 -3.51 1.37 14.73
CA VAL A 177 -2.78 2.54 15.21
C VAL A 177 -3.62 3.82 15.24
N GLY A 178 -4.87 3.78 14.78
CA GLY A 178 -5.80 4.92 14.83
C GLY A 178 -5.65 5.92 13.67
N PHE A 179 -5.06 5.50 12.55
CA PHE A 179 -4.88 6.32 11.34
C PHE A 179 -5.47 5.64 10.10
N PRO A 180 -6.75 5.21 10.12
CA PRO A 180 -7.37 4.52 8.99
C PRO A 180 -7.50 5.41 7.76
N GLU A 181 -7.26 6.72 7.86
CA GLU A 181 -7.31 7.71 6.78
C GLU A 181 -5.95 8.00 6.15
N ALA A 182 -4.87 7.33 6.59
CA ALA A 182 -3.55 7.53 5.98
C ALA A 182 -3.60 7.30 4.46
N ALA A 183 -2.81 8.10 3.75
CA ALA A 183 -2.68 8.00 2.31
C ALA A 183 -1.99 6.67 1.96
N LEU A 184 -2.73 5.79 1.32
CA LEU A 184 -2.25 4.50 0.84
C LEU A 184 -2.57 4.42 -0.64
N SER A 185 -1.54 4.20 -1.43
CA SER A 185 -1.65 3.93 -2.85
C SER A 185 -1.19 2.51 -3.14
N THR A 186 -1.78 1.92 -4.17
CA THR A 186 -1.47 0.59 -4.65
C THR A 186 -1.12 0.67 -6.14
N ILE A 187 -0.06 -0.02 -6.54
CA ILE A 187 0.19 -0.38 -7.94
C ILE A 187 0.00 -1.87 -8.09
N THR A 188 -0.51 -2.32 -9.22
CA THR A 188 -0.67 -3.74 -9.53
C THR A 188 0.26 -4.12 -10.66
N ILE A 189 0.97 -5.24 -10.49
CA ILE A 189 1.85 -5.80 -11.52
C ILE A 189 1.51 -7.27 -11.68
N GLY A 190 1.05 -7.66 -12.87
CA GLY A 190 0.74 -9.05 -13.18
C GLY A 190 -0.71 -9.43 -12.91
N LYS A 191 -1.07 -10.61 -13.42
CA LYS A 191 -2.45 -11.10 -13.53
C LYS A 191 -2.54 -12.46 -12.85
N ASP A 192 -3.45 -12.55 -11.89
CA ASP A 192 -3.90 -13.81 -11.32
C ASP A 192 -5.32 -13.64 -10.81
N TRP A 193 -6.26 -14.29 -11.49
CA TRP A 193 -7.67 -14.18 -11.17
C TRP A 193 -7.98 -14.69 -9.76
N ASP A 194 -7.33 -15.77 -9.32
CA ASP A 194 -7.66 -16.39 -8.04
C ASP A 194 -7.22 -15.49 -6.88
N SER A 195 -6.07 -14.81 -7.00
CA SER A 195 -5.65 -13.76 -6.07
C SER A 195 -6.57 -12.52 -6.12
N LEU A 196 -7.04 -12.11 -7.31
CA LEU A 196 -8.02 -11.02 -7.43
C LEU A 196 -9.36 -11.36 -6.76
N MET A 197 -9.80 -12.62 -6.78
CA MET A 197 -10.98 -13.07 -6.07
C MET A 197 -10.83 -12.92 -4.55
N LEU A 198 -9.67 -13.32 -4.00
CA LEU A 198 -9.37 -13.15 -2.58
C LEU A 198 -9.32 -11.66 -2.18
N TRP A 199 -8.75 -10.82 -3.03
CA TRP A 199 -8.75 -9.38 -2.80
C TRP A 199 -10.16 -8.79 -2.85
N SER A 200 -10.97 -9.17 -3.84
CA SER A 200 -12.36 -8.73 -3.97
C SER A 200 -13.21 -9.18 -2.77
N GLU A 201 -12.94 -10.35 -2.20
CA GLU A 201 -13.57 -10.82 -0.96
C GLU A 201 -13.20 -9.93 0.24
N ALA A 202 -11.93 -9.55 0.36
CA ALA A 202 -11.48 -8.64 1.41
C ALA A 202 -12.13 -7.25 1.27
N VAL A 203 -12.31 -6.75 0.04
CA VAL A 203 -13.03 -5.51 -0.25
C VAL A 203 -14.51 -5.63 0.12
N TRP A 204 -15.17 -6.73 -0.27
CA TRP A 204 -16.57 -7.01 0.07
C TRP A 204 -16.81 -7.08 1.60
N LYS A 205 -15.85 -7.61 2.36
CA LYS A 205 -15.91 -7.64 3.85
C LYS A 205 -15.57 -6.31 4.52
N GLU A 206 -15.28 -5.27 3.74
CA GLU A 206 -14.75 -3.98 4.23
C GLU A 206 -13.44 -4.13 5.03
N GLU A 207 -12.66 -5.19 4.78
CA GLU A 207 -11.36 -5.42 5.42
C GLU A 207 -10.19 -4.79 4.65
N CYS A 208 -10.47 -4.31 3.43
CA CYS A 208 -9.52 -3.66 2.54
C CYS A 208 -10.23 -2.56 1.74
N ARG A 209 -9.56 -1.43 1.50
CA ARG A 209 -10.04 -0.42 0.55
C ARG A 209 -10.05 -1.01 -0.85
N ALA A 210 -11.13 -0.74 -1.57
CA ALA A 210 -11.19 -0.95 -3.00
C ALA A 210 -10.15 -0.07 -3.71
N MET A 211 -9.48 -0.64 -4.70
CA MET A 211 -8.90 0.18 -5.76
C MET A 211 -10.05 0.77 -6.56
N LEU A 212 -10.23 2.08 -6.46
CA LEU A 212 -11.23 2.84 -7.22
C LEU A 212 -10.52 3.57 -8.37
N GLU A 213 -11.23 3.78 -9.46
CA GLU A 213 -10.73 4.61 -10.56
C GLU A 213 -10.38 6.01 -10.02
N GLU A 214 -9.11 6.36 -10.13
CA GLU A 214 -8.73 7.76 -10.06
C GLU A 214 -9.16 8.42 -11.37
N GLU A 215 -10.13 9.33 -11.25
CA GLU A 215 -10.95 9.99 -12.28
C GLU A 215 -10.20 10.55 -13.52
N TRP A 216 -8.85 10.49 -13.57
CA TRP A 216 -8.03 11.22 -14.55
C TRP A 216 -6.87 10.44 -15.20
N SER A 217 -6.58 9.18 -14.83
CA SER A 217 -5.59 8.36 -15.54
C SER A 217 -6.28 7.31 -16.41
N PRO A 218 -5.94 7.18 -17.71
CA PRO A 218 -6.45 6.08 -18.51
C PRO A 218 -5.99 4.77 -17.85
N LEU A 219 -6.93 4.02 -17.30
CA LEU A 219 -6.66 2.69 -16.77
C LEU A 219 -6.10 1.84 -17.90
N ASP A 220 -5.00 1.14 -17.64
CA ASP A 220 -4.63 0.05 -18.52
C ASP A 220 -5.68 -1.09 -18.42
N GLY A 221 -5.61 -2.05 -19.34
CA GLY A 221 -6.57 -3.15 -19.38
C GLY A 221 -6.57 -3.98 -18.09
N GLU A 222 -5.44 -4.04 -17.38
CA GLU A 222 -5.32 -4.82 -16.14
C GLU A 222 -6.01 -4.10 -14.98
N GLN A 223 -5.69 -2.83 -14.78
CA GLN A 223 -6.30 -1.97 -13.78
C GLN A 223 -7.81 -1.84 -13.97
N ALA A 224 -8.28 -1.73 -15.22
CA ALA A 224 -9.71 -1.70 -15.52
C ALA A 224 -10.45 -2.95 -15.04
N VAL A 225 -9.83 -4.13 -15.15
CA VAL A 225 -10.41 -5.38 -14.65
C VAL A 225 -10.45 -5.40 -13.12
N ILE A 226 -9.38 -4.97 -12.46
CA ILE A 226 -9.29 -4.92 -10.99
C ILE A 226 -10.34 -3.95 -10.43
N VAL A 227 -10.43 -2.75 -10.99
CA VAL A 227 -11.43 -1.74 -10.62
C VAL A 227 -12.84 -2.27 -10.83
N ALA A 228 -13.12 -2.92 -11.97
CA ALA A 228 -14.44 -3.50 -12.24
C ALA A 228 -14.78 -4.62 -11.24
N ALA A 229 -13.83 -5.48 -10.88
CA ALA A 229 -14.03 -6.52 -9.88
C ALA A 229 -14.32 -5.93 -8.49
N HIS A 230 -13.59 -4.89 -8.07
CA HIS A 230 -13.85 -4.20 -6.81
C HIS A 230 -15.18 -3.44 -6.80
N ASP A 231 -15.59 -2.82 -7.92
CA ASP A 231 -16.89 -2.18 -8.05
C ASP A 231 -18.03 -3.19 -7.90
N VAL A 232 -17.90 -4.38 -8.51
CA VAL A 232 -18.83 -5.50 -8.28
C VAL A 232 -18.85 -5.88 -6.80
N ALA A 233 -17.69 -6.04 -6.15
CA ALA A 233 -17.61 -6.39 -4.73
C ALA A 233 -18.33 -5.36 -3.84
N LEU A 234 -18.11 -4.06 -4.08
CA LEU A 234 -18.76 -2.97 -3.34
C LEU A 234 -20.27 -2.93 -3.55
N GLN A 235 -20.75 -3.13 -4.78
CA GLN A 235 -22.18 -3.14 -5.08
C GLN A 235 -22.94 -4.32 -4.42
N TYR A 236 -22.21 -5.36 -4.04
CA TYR A 236 -22.75 -6.56 -3.41
C TYR A 236 -22.51 -6.63 -1.90
N VAL A 237 -22.03 -5.56 -1.25
CA VAL A 237 -21.79 -5.53 0.21
C VAL A 237 -23.02 -5.91 1.05
N ASP A 238 -24.23 -5.59 0.56
CA ASP A 238 -25.51 -5.91 1.21
C ASP A 238 -26.07 -7.31 0.83
N ARG A 239 -25.32 -8.10 0.06
CA ARG A 239 -25.71 -9.45 -0.39
C ARG A 239 -24.77 -10.52 0.15
N THR A 240 -25.06 -11.79 -0.11
CA THR A 240 -24.15 -12.87 0.30
C THR A 240 -22.94 -12.93 -0.62
N TRP A 241 -21.83 -13.47 -0.11
CA TRP A 241 -20.62 -13.64 -0.92
C TRP A 241 -20.87 -14.52 -2.15
N GLU A 242 -21.73 -15.55 -2.06
CA GLU A 242 -22.04 -16.42 -3.19
C GLU A 242 -22.67 -15.65 -4.38
N ASP A 243 -23.50 -14.64 -4.10
CA ASP A 243 -24.07 -13.76 -5.13
C ASP A 243 -22.96 -12.90 -5.79
N CYS A 244 -22.06 -12.35 -4.97
CA CYS A 244 -20.92 -11.56 -5.44
C CYS A 244 -19.94 -12.41 -6.27
N GLU A 245 -19.57 -13.57 -5.76
CA GLU A 245 -18.69 -14.53 -6.42
C GLU A 245 -19.27 -15.00 -7.76
N SER A 246 -20.58 -15.23 -7.83
CA SER A 246 -21.27 -15.54 -9.09
C SER A 246 -21.15 -14.40 -10.11
N ALA A 247 -21.33 -13.14 -9.68
CA ALA A 247 -21.15 -11.98 -10.53
C ALA A 247 -19.70 -11.81 -11.01
N LEU A 248 -18.72 -11.99 -10.13
CA LEU A 248 -17.29 -11.96 -10.46
C LEU A 248 -16.92 -13.08 -11.44
N ASN A 249 -17.45 -14.29 -11.27
CA ASN A 249 -17.22 -15.38 -12.22
C ASN A 249 -17.79 -15.09 -13.62
N ASN A 250 -18.89 -14.35 -13.73
CA ASN A 250 -19.37 -13.87 -15.02
C ASN A 250 -18.43 -12.84 -15.63
N LEU A 251 -17.86 -11.94 -14.81
CA LEU A 251 -16.81 -11.01 -15.24
C LEU A 251 -15.57 -11.78 -15.74
N LYS A 252 -15.14 -12.84 -15.04
CA LYS A 252 -14.03 -13.73 -15.45
C LYS A 252 -14.18 -14.20 -16.88
N LEU A 253 -15.38 -14.64 -17.30
CA LEU A 253 -15.63 -15.14 -18.65
C LEU A 253 -15.35 -14.07 -19.72
N VAL A 254 -15.72 -12.82 -19.45
CA VAL A 254 -15.46 -11.68 -20.34
C VAL A 254 -13.96 -11.39 -20.36
N VAL A 255 -13.32 -11.32 -19.20
CA VAL A 255 -11.90 -11.01 -19.06
C VAL A 255 -11.04 -12.05 -19.78
N VAL A 256 -11.29 -13.34 -19.58
CA VAL A 256 -10.56 -14.44 -20.23
C VAL A 256 -10.73 -14.43 -21.75
N THR A 257 -11.88 -13.96 -22.24
CA THR A 257 -12.12 -13.81 -23.69
C THR A 257 -11.27 -12.69 -24.28
N LEU A 258 -11.05 -11.61 -23.53
CA LEU A 258 -10.23 -10.47 -23.95
C LEU A 258 -8.73 -10.75 -23.77
N ASP A 259 -8.37 -11.41 -22.68
CA ASP A 259 -7.00 -11.67 -22.28
C ASP A 259 -6.89 -12.99 -21.50
N LYS A 260 -6.29 -13.99 -22.14
CA LYS A 260 -6.14 -15.34 -21.58
C LYS A 260 -5.12 -15.42 -20.45
N GLU A 261 -4.24 -14.42 -20.28
CA GLU A 261 -3.19 -14.45 -19.26
C GLU A 261 -3.74 -14.34 -17.83
N TRP A 262 -5.00 -13.94 -17.66
CA TRP A 262 -5.69 -13.90 -16.37
C TRP A 262 -5.92 -15.27 -15.73
N VAL A 263 -5.86 -16.35 -16.51
CA VAL A 263 -5.97 -17.72 -16.01
C VAL A 263 -4.63 -18.42 -16.28
N LYS A 264 -3.73 -18.37 -15.29
CA LYS A 264 -2.47 -19.10 -15.34
C LYS A 264 -2.74 -20.59 -15.05
N GLY A 265 -2.26 -21.48 -15.92
CA GLY A 265 -2.36 -22.94 -15.78
C GLY A 265 -3.59 -23.48 -16.53
N GLU A 266 -3.46 -24.46 -17.43
CA GLU A 266 -2.80 -25.75 -17.18
C GLU A 266 -2.01 -26.31 -18.39
N GLU A 267 -1.91 -25.60 -19.52
CA GLU A 267 -1.60 -26.28 -20.80
C GLU A 267 -0.12 -26.48 -21.18
N GLU A 268 0.87 -25.94 -20.46
CA GLU A 268 2.28 -26.07 -20.90
C GLU A 268 2.97 -27.40 -20.52
N GLY A 269 2.24 -28.36 -19.95
CA GLY A 269 2.81 -29.62 -19.43
C GLY A 269 2.83 -30.84 -20.37
N GLU A 270 2.06 -30.89 -21.47
CA GLU A 270 1.80 -32.18 -22.15
C GLU A 270 2.52 -32.47 -23.47
N ASN A 271 3.27 -31.54 -24.08
CA ASN A 271 3.82 -31.74 -25.44
C ASN A 271 5.37 -31.74 -25.56
N SER A 272 6.09 -32.53 -24.75
CA SER A 272 7.54 -32.75 -24.96
C SER A 272 8.06 -34.19 -24.79
N ASN A 273 7.22 -35.19 -25.06
CA ASN A 273 7.69 -36.57 -25.30
C ASN A 273 7.20 -37.05 -26.68
N GLY A 274 7.94 -36.71 -27.74
CA GLY A 274 7.75 -37.20 -29.10
C GLY A 274 9.06 -37.20 -29.87
#